data_AF-A0AAD8AFC6-F1
#
_entry.id   AF-A0AAD8AFC6-F1
#
_cell.length_a   1.000
_cell.length_b   1.000
_cell.length_c   1.000
_cell.angle_alpha   90.00
_cell.angle_beta   90.00
_cell.angle_gamma   90.00
#
_symmetry.space_group_name_H-M   'P 1'
#
loop_
_entity.id
_entity.type
_entity.pdbx_description
1 polymer ?
#
loop_
_entity_poly.entity_id
_entity_poly.type
_entity_poly.pdbx_seq_one_letter_code
_entity_poly.pdbx_strand_id
1 'polypeptide(L)'
;MQFCELKGSGNLSAIQIIKKTGGTLEDSFLDEGFLLDKKVGVHQPKRIENAKILIANTPMDTDKIKVFGSRVRVDSMAKIAELELAEKEKMRDKVNKILKHNVNVFINR
;
A
#
# COMPACT_ATOMS: atom_id res chain seq x y z
N MET A 1 15.67 17.85 -24.09
CA MET A 1 16.06 17.10 -22.88
C MET A 1 15.66 17.94 -21.69
N GLN A 2 14.49 17.69 -21.12
CA GLN A 2 13.96 18.47 -20.01
C GLN A 2 14.47 17.78 -18.73
N PHE A 3 15.34 18.46 -18.00
CA PHE A 3 15.87 17.98 -16.74
C PHE A 3 14.72 17.91 -15.72
N CYS A 4 14.56 16.78 -15.02
CA CYS A 4 13.76 16.75 -13.80
C CYS A 4 14.49 17.61 -12.75
N GLU A 5 14.20 18.91 -12.76
CA GLU A 5 14.83 19.91 -11.90
C GLU A 5 14.55 19.60 -10.43
N LEU A 6 15.62 19.23 -9.70
CA LEU A 6 15.71 19.47 -8.27
C LEU A 6 15.64 20.99 -8.08
N LYS A 7 14.43 21.52 -7.85
CA LYS A 7 14.23 22.93 -7.47
C LYS A 7 14.89 23.19 -6.11
N GLY A 8 16.17 23.52 -6.13
CA GLY A 8 16.91 24.19 -5.05
C GLY A 8 17.23 23.37 -3.79
N SER A 9 16.77 22.13 -3.63
CA SER A 9 17.14 21.29 -2.49
C SER A 9 18.01 20.11 -2.94
N GLY A 10 19.29 20.12 -2.56
CA GLY A 10 20.28 19.06 -2.87
C GLY A 10 20.04 17.75 -2.12
N ASN A 11 18.79 17.38 -1.89
CA ASN A 11 18.41 16.21 -1.13
C ASN A 11 18.47 14.97 -2.01
N LEU A 12 19.52 14.16 -1.83
CA LEU A 12 19.69 12.87 -2.52
C LEU A 12 18.56 11.87 -2.24
N SER A 13 17.76 12.06 -1.20
CA SER A 13 16.59 11.24 -0.88
C SER A 13 15.46 11.35 -1.92
N ALA A 14 15.47 12.39 -2.75
CA ALA A 14 14.51 12.54 -3.85
C ALA A 14 14.88 11.66 -5.07
N ILE A 15 16.12 11.19 -5.15
CA ILE A 15 16.61 10.34 -6.25
C ILE A 15 16.54 8.89 -5.81
N GLN A 16 15.66 8.12 -6.44
CA GLN A 16 15.59 6.68 -6.22
C GLN A 16 16.39 5.95 -7.31
N ILE A 17 17.46 5.25 -6.91
CA ILE A 17 18.24 4.41 -7.81
C ILE A 17 17.74 2.97 -7.70
N ILE A 18 17.08 2.47 -8.74
CA ILE A 18 16.60 1.08 -8.83
C ILE A 18 17.47 0.32 -9.82
N LYS A 19 18.10 -0.76 -9.36
CA LYS A 19 18.89 -1.66 -10.20
C LYS A 19 18.08 -2.90 -10.51
N LYS A 20 17.79 -3.12 -11.79
CA LYS A 20 17.14 -4.34 -12.29
C LYS A 20 18.16 -5.19 -13.02
N THR A 21 18.17 -6.49 -12.75
CA THR A 21 19.02 -7.45 -13.46
C THR A 21 18.35 -7.86 -14.76
N GLY A 22 19.05 -7.74 -15.88
CA GLY A 22 18.58 -8.09 -17.22
C GLY A 22 18.46 -6.84 -18.10
N GLY A 23 19.30 -6.76 -19.13
CA GLY A 23 19.43 -5.63 -20.04
C GLY A 23 20.89 -5.24 -20.29
N THR A 24 21.11 -4.30 -21.20
CA THR A 24 22.40 -3.66 -21.44
C THR A 24 22.49 -2.34 -20.69
N LEU A 25 23.70 -1.79 -20.51
CA LEU A 25 23.89 -0.49 -19.85
C LEU A 25 23.16 0.64 -20.61
N GLU A 26 23.00 0.49 -21.92
CA GLU A 26 22.32 1.46 -22.80
C GLU A 26 20.80 1.51 -22.56
N ASP A 27 20.22 0.46 -21.97
CA ASP A 27 18.79 0.41 -21.61
C ASP A 27 18.48 1.18 -20.30
N SER A 28 19.49 1.80 -19.69
CA SER A 28 19.31 2.61 -18.48
C SER A 28 18.67 3.95 -18.83
N PHE A 29 17.49 4.23 -18.29
CA PHE A 29 16.78 5.50 -18.50
C PHE A 29 16.42 6.17 -17.19
N LEU A 30 16.18 7.49 -17.28
CA LEU A 30 15.64 8.31 -16.21
C LEU A 30 14.17 8.60 -16.52
N ASP A 31 13.28 8.23 -15.60
CA ASP A 31 11.84 8.52 -15.72
C ASP A 31 11.52 9.85 -15.01
N GLU A 32 10.68 10.68 -15.64
CA GLU A 32 10.20 11.94 -15.06
C GLU A 32 9.08 11.65 -14.04
N GLY A 33 9.46 11.07 -12.90
CA GLY A 33 8.51 10.67 -11.88
C GLY A 33 9.11 9.79 -10.78
N PHE A 34 8.24 9.04 -10.11
CA PHE A 34 8.61 8.07 -9.07
C PHE A 34 8.27 6.66 -9.54
N LEU A 35 9.29 5.79 -9.61
CA LEU A 35 9.12 4.40 -10.02
C LEU A 35 8.98 3.50 -8.80
N LEU A 36 7.84 2.84 -8.65
CA LEU A 36 7.63 1.83 -7.62
C LEU A 36 7.68 0.43 -8.23
N ASP A 37 8.66 -0.37 -7.82
CA ASP A 37 8.78 -1.77 -8.21
C ASP A 37 7.78 -2.66 -7.44
N LYS A 38 6.49 -2.47 -7.72
CA LYS A 38 5.40 -3.29 -7.19
C LYS A 38 4.44 -3.66 -8.31
N LYS A 39 3.97 -4.90 -8.26
CA LYS A 39 2.88 -5.36 -9.12
C LYS A 39 1.57 -4.78 -8.60
N VAL A 40 0.73 -4.32 -9.53
CA VAL A 40 -0.66 -3.96 -9.22
C VAL A 40 -1.42 -5.16 -8.67
N GLY A 41 -2.43 -4.92 -7.85
CA GLY A 41 -3.28 -5.97 -7.29
C GLY A 41 -4.05 -6.72 -8.38
N VAL A 42 -4.56 -7.89 -8.02
CA VAL A 42 -5.38 -8.71 -8.93
C VAL A 42 -6.63 -7.95 -9.38
N HIS A 43 -6.96 -8.03 -10.67
CA HIS A 43 -8.13 -7.36 -11.27
C HIS A 43 -8.15 -5.82 -11.18
N GLN A 44 -7.01 -5.17 -10.96
CA GLN A 44 -6.91 -3.71 -10.95
C GLN A 44 -6.61 -3.14 -12.35
N PRO A 45 -7.05 -1.90 -12.65
CA PRO A 45 -6.72 -1.24 -13.91
C PRO A 45 -5.20 -1.01 -14.02
N LYS A 46 -4.64 -1.29 -15.21
CA LYS A 46 -3.20 -1.11 -15.48
C LYS A 46 -2.79 0.36 -15.63
N ARG A 47 -3.75 1.24 -15.89
CA ARG A 47 -3.54 2.67 -16.10
C ARG A 47 -4.66 3.45 -15.42
N ILE A 48 -4.29 4.49 -14.69
CA ILE A 48 -5.21 5.40 -13.98
C ILE A 48 -4.82 6.82 -14.38
N GLU A 49 -5.79 7.63 -14.77
CA GLU A 49 -5.61 9.04 -15.07
C GLU A 49 -6.03 9.89 -13.87
N ASN A 50 -5.34 11.00 -13.62
CA ASN A 50 -5.58 11.88 -12.46
C ASN A 50 -5.56 11.14 -11.11
N ALA A 51 -4.45 10.47 -10.81
CA ALA A 51 -4.29 9.69 -9.59
C ALA A 51 -4.33 10.57 -8.32
N LYS A 52 -5.30 10.32 -7.43
CA LYS A 52 -5.32 10.74 -6.03
C LYS A 52 -4.80 9.60 -5.17
N ILE A 53 -3.54 9.72 -4.79
CA ILE A 53 -2.78 8.66 -4.12
C ILE A 53 -2.88 8.85 -2.61
N LEU A 54 -3.30 7.81 -1.89
CA LEU A 54 -3.19 7.72 -0.44
C LEU A 54 -2.06 6.77 -0.08
N ILE A 55 -1.05 7.29 0.62
CA ILE A 55 0.04 6.50 1.17
C ILE A 55 -0.25 6.25 2.65
N ALA A 56 -0.36 4.99 3.05
CA ALA A 56 -0.62 4.61 4.43
C ALA A 56 0.37 3.53 4.91
N ASN A 57 0.52 3.43 6.23
CA ASN A 57 1.31 2.39 6.90
C ASN A 57 0.40 1.61 7.88
N THR A 58 -0.80 1.23 7.42
CA THR A 58 -1.83 0.63 8.30
C THR A 58 -2.00 -0.86 8.03
N PRO A 59 -1.96 -1.73 9.05
CA PRO A 59 -2.21 -3.15 8.86
C PRO A 59 -3.67 -3.39 8.47
N MET A 60 -3.88 -4.11 7.36
CA MET A 60 -5.20 -4.53 6.89
C MET A 60 -5.59 -5.90 7.46
N ASP A 61 -4.66 -6.86 7.46
CA ASP A 61 -4.91 -8.25 7.88
C ASP A 61 -4.67 -8.52 9.38
N THR A 62 -3.78 -7.75 10.01
CA THR A 62 -3.33 -8.02 11.39
C THR A 62 -3.79 -6.94 12.36
N ASP A 63 -5.10 -6.88 12.60
CA ASP A 63 -5.56 -6.39 13.91
C ASP A 63 -5.35 -7.49 14.93
N LYS A 64 -4.09 -7.77 15.27
CA LYS A 64 -3.82 -8.43 16.54
C LYS A 64 -4.34 -7.49 17.60
N ILE A 65 -5.55 -7.75 18.11
CA ILE A 65 -6.03 -7.18 19.35
C ILE A 65 -4.89 -7.47 20.33
N LYS A 66 -4.15 -6.43 20.74
CA LYS A 66 -3.11 -6.55 21.76
C LYS A 66 -3.79 -6.76 23.09
N VAL A 67 -4.54 -7.86 23.24
CA VAL A 67 -4.94 -8.40 24.53
C VAL A 67 -3.68 -9.00 25.14
N PHE A 68 -2.87 -8.13 25.76
CA PHE A 68 -1.79 -8.56 26.63
C PHE A 68 -2.41 -9.47 27.71
N GLY A 69 -2.17 -10.78 27.61
CA GLY A 69 -2.45 -11.75 28.67
C GLY A 69 -3.73 -12.58 28.56
N SER A 70 -4.65 -12.31 27.63
CA SER A 70 -5.89 -13.08 27.52
C SER A 70 -5.74 -14.22 26.50
N ARG A 71 -5.41 -15.43 26.98
CA ARG A 71 -5.65 -16.66 26.21
C ARG A 71 -7.15 -16.71 25.91
N VAL A 72 -7.56 -16.46 24.67
CA VAL A 72 -8.95 -16.61 24.25
C VAL A 72 -9.29 -18.10 24.32
N ARG A 73 -9.85 -18.56 25.45
CA ARG A 73 -10.47 -19.87 25.55
C ARG A 73 -11.82 -19.77 24.87
N VAL A 74 -11.95 -20.39 23.71
CA VAL A 74 -13.22 -20.42 22.97
C VAL A 74 -13.96 -21.67 23.40
N ASP A 75 -15.00 -21.51 24.22
CA ASP A 75 -15.74 -22.64 24.80
C ASP A 75 -16.73 -23.30 23.82
N SER A 76 -17.00 -22.69 22.66
CA SER A 76 -17.94 -23.24 21.67
C SER A 76 -17.64 -22.80 20.24
N MET A 77 -17.97 -23.66 19.27
CA MET A 77 -17.82 -23.36 17.83
C MET A 77 -18.62 -22.14 17.38
N ALA A 78 -19.73 -21.82 18.05
CA ALA A 78 -20.54 -20.63 17.76
C ALA A 78 -19.76 -19.32 17.98
N LYS A 79 -18.94 -19.25 19.05
CA LYS A 79 -18.13 -18.05 19.35
C LYS A 79 -16.99 -17.85 18.34
N ILE A 80 -16.51 -18.92 17.69
CA ILE A 80 -15.49 -18.81 16.63
C ILE A 80 -16.09 -18.11 15.41
N ALA A 81 -17.29 -18.53 14.99
CA ALA A 81 -17.99 -17.93 13.85
C ALA A 81 -18.31 -16.44 14.08
N GLU A 82 -18.73 -16.06 15.29
CA GLU A 82 -18.94 -14.65 15.65
C GLU A 82 -17.65 -13.83 15.58
N LEU A 83 -16.53 -14.40 16.03
CA LEU A 83 -15.23 -13.73 16.02
C LEU A 83 -14.74 -13.48 14.59
N GLU A 84 -14.87 -14.47 13.70
CA GLU A 84 -14.53 -14.33 12.28
C GLU A 84 -15.40 -13.27 11.58
N LEU A 85 -16.69 -13.19 11.93
CA LEU A 85 -17.61 -12.23 11.35
C LEU A 85 -17.29 -10.80 11.83
N ALA A 86 -16.96 -10.65 13.11
CA ALA A 86 -16.51 -9.39 13.69
C ALA A 86 -15.16 -8.90 13.08
N GLU A 87 -14.24 -9.81 12.75
CA GLU A 87 -13.01 -9.45 12.04
C GLU A 87 -13.28 -8.96 10.61
N LYS A 88 -14.18 -9.63 9.88
CA LYS A 88 -14.60 -9.20 8.54
C LYS A 88 -15.27 -7.82 8.56
N GLU A 89 -16.10 -7.55 9.56
CA GLU A 89 -16.77 -6.25 9.69
C GLU A 89 -15.78 -5.11 9.98
N LYS A 90 -14.80 -5.33 10.87
CA LYS A 90 -13.73 -4.36 11.13
C LYS A 90 -12.92 -4.02 9.89
N MET A 91 -12.59 -5.02 9.06
CA MET A 91 -11.91 -4.78 7.79
C MET A 91 -12.76 -3.93 6.86
N ARG A 92 -14.06 -4.20 6.78
CA ARG A 92 -15.00 -3.42 5.96
C ARG A 92 -15.06 -1.97 6.41
N ASP A 93 -15.05 -1.70 7.72
CA ASP A 93 -15.04 -0.35 8.26
C ASP A 93 -13.76 0.43 7.92
N LYS A 94 -12.60 -0.25 7.94
CA LYS A 94 -11.33 0.37 7.48
C LYS A 94 -11.41 0.75 6.01
N VAL A 95 -11.92 -0.15 5.16
CA VAL A 95 -12.11 0.14 3.73
C VAL A 95 -13.07 1.31 3.55
N ASN A 96 -14.18 1.35 4.29
CA ASN A 96 -15.13 2.46 4.25
C ASN A 96 -14.47 3.80 4.64
N LYS A 97 -13.56 3.82 5.61
CA LYS A 97 -12.77 5.02 5.95
C LYS A 97 -11.88 5.46 4.79
N ILE A 98 -11.21 4.52 4.12
CA ILE A 98 -10.38 4.81 2.95
C ILE A 98 -11.24 5.40 1.81
N LEU A 99 -12.41 4.82 1.55
CA LEU A 99 -13.33 5.31 0.52
C LEU A 99 -13.81 6.74 0.77
N LYS A 100 -14.00 7.15 2.04
CA LYS A 100 -14.37 8.53 2.40
C LYS A 100 -13.34 9.57 1.97
N HIS A 101 -12.07 9.18 1.83
CA HIS A 101 -11.02 10.10 1.37
C HIS A 101 -11.06 10.36 -0.15
N ASN A 102 -11.97 9.70 -0.89
CA ASN A 102 -12.16 9.87 -2.34
C ASN A 102 -10.85 9.75 -3.14
N VAL A 103 -10.12 8.68 -2.85
CA VAL A 103 -8.82 8.33 -3.44
C VAL A 103 -8.98 7.19 -4.42
N ASN A 104 -8.20 7.21 -5.50
CA ASN A 104 -8.27 6.19 -6.56
C ASN A 104 -7.09 5.20 -6.50
N VAL A 105 -5.98 5.58 -5.86
CA VAL A 105 -4.81 4.73 -5.68
C VAL A 105 -4.49 4.68 -4.20
N PHE A 106 -4.51 3.49 -3.62
CA PHE A 106 -4.10 3.25 -2.25
C PHE A 106 -2.79 2.47 -2.24
N ILE A 107 -1.75 3.06 -1.68
CA ILE A 107 -0.43 2.45 -1.50
C ILE A 107 -0.24 2.23 -0.01
N ASN A 108 -0.17 0.96 0.40
CA ASN A 108 0.14 0.58 1.77
C ASN A 108 1.61 0.11 1.84
N ARG A 109 2.35 0.56 2.85
CA ARG A 109 3.72 0.11 3.12
C ARG A 109 3.78 -1.08 4.05
#